data_AF-A0A069AN11-F1
#
_entry.id   AF-A0A069AN11-F1
#
_cell.length_a   1.000
_cell.length_b   1.000
_cell.length_c   1.000
_cell.angle_alpha   90.00
_cell.angle_beta   90.00
_cell.angle_gamma   90.00
#
_symmetry.space_group_name_H-M   'P 1'
#
loop_
_entity.id
_entity.type
_entity.pdbx_description
1 polymer ?
#
loop_
_entity_poly.entity_id
_entity_poly.type
_entity_poly.pdbx_seq_one_letter_code
_entity_poly.pdbx_strand_id
1 'polypeptide(L)'
;MAIKPRKISIVGSGHVGSHCGFSLITQGVCDELFMIDIDESKSKAQALDLADAVSYLPHKVHIEKGTFSDCKDSDIVVISVADSSEGPLRRQNTTRLDLLRPTIGMIKSIVKPIVDSGFDGIFVVISNPVDVVTNYIWEKSGFPKNKVIGTGTALDSTRLRRILSEETGIAQQSIQAYSMGEHGDSQMVPWSHVSIGGKPILDMIKDNPSTYSNLDLPSIVEKNKKQG
;
A
#
# COMPACT_ATOMS: atom_id res chain seq x y z
N MET A 1 -8.50 22.38 -25.30
CA MET A 1 -8.04 21.21 -24.53
C MET A 1 -8.52 21.44 -23.10
N ALA A 2 -9.47 20.66 -22.60
CA ALA A 2 -9.89 20.78 -21.21
C ALA A 2 -8.86 20.06 -20.33
N ILE A 3 -8.38 20.72 -19.28
CA ILE A 3 -7.50 20.09 -18.30
C ILE A 3 -8.39 19.14 -17.48
N LYS A 4 -8.15 17.82 -17.59
CA LYS A 4 -8.85 16.82 -16.78
C LYS A 4 -8.24 16.82 -15.37
N PRO A 5 -9.02 17.00 -14.30
CA PRO A 5 -8.53 16.86 -12.94
C PRO A 5 -8.12 15.40 -12.66
N ARG A 6 -7.05 15.20 -11.87
CA ARG A 6 -6.60 13.89 -11.42
C ARG A 6 -7.48 13.42 -10.27
N LYS A 7 -8.25 12.36 -10.48
CA LYS A 7 -9.23 11.87 -9.50
C LYS A 7 -8.79 10.53 -8.89
N ILE A 8 -8.79 10.47 -7.56
CA ILE A 8 -8.50 9.25 -6.80
C ILE A 8 -9.70 8.92 -5.90
N SER A 9 -10.14 7.66 -5.91
CA SER A 9 -11.13 7.17 -4.94
C SER A 9 -10.49 6.16 -4.00
N ILE A 10 -10.68 6.31 -2.70
CA ILE A 10 -10.21 5.37 -1.67
C ILE A 10 -11.41 4.61 -1.13
N VAL A 11 -11.39 3.29 -1.28
CA VAL A 11 -12.37 2.38 -0.70
C VAL A 11 -11.80 1.80 0.60
N GLY A 12 -12.42 2.15 1.72
CA GLY A 12 -11.98 1.86 3.08
C GLY A 12 -11.43 3.10 3.77
N SER A 13 -12.18 3.62 4.73
CA SER A 13 -11.86 4.80 5.56
C SER A 13 -11.34 4.39 6.94
N GLY A 14 -10.60 3.27 7.01
CA GLY A 14 -9.82 2.88 8.19
C GLY A 14 -8.52 3.67 8.32
N HIS A 15 -7.68 3.35 9.32
CA HIS A 15 -6.41 4.06 9.55
C HIS A 15 -5.52 4.14 8.31
N VAL A 16 -5.42 3.05 7.55
CA VAL A 16 -4.59 2.98 6.34
C VAL A 16 -5.16 3.88 5.23
N GLY A 17 -6.47 3.78 4.95
CA GLY A 17 -7.11 4.58 3.91
C GLY A 17 -7.12 6.07 4.22
N SER A 18 -7.40 6.44 5.48
CA SER A 18 -7.31 7.83 5.94
C SER A 18 -5.89 8.39 5.84
N HIS A 19 -4.88 7.62 6.25
CA HIS A 19 -3.48 8.04 6.14
C HIS A 19 -3.03 8.15 4.67
N CYS A 20 -3.51 7.26 3.80
CA CYS A 20 -3.31 7.35 2.36
C CYS A 20 -3.92 8.64 1.81
N GLY A 21 -5.18 8.95 2.13
CA GLY A 21 -5.85 10.20 1.75
C GLY A 21 -5.08 11.44 2.20
N PHE A 22 -4.71 11.50 3.47
CA PHE A 22 -3.91 12.60 4.02
C PHE A 22 -2.55 12.76 3.31
N SER A 23 -1.86 11.65 3.03
CA SER A 23 -0.58 11.67 2.32
C SER A 23 -0.71 12.16 0.88
N LEU A 24 -1.79 11.79 0.18
CA LEU A 24 -2.04 12.21 -1.20
C LEU A 24 -2.28 13.71 -1.30
N ILE A 25 -3.06 14.29 -0.38
CA ILE A 25 -3.39 15.72 -0.41
C ILE A 25 -2.19 16.58 0.00
N THR A 26 -1.43 16.16 1.02
CA THR A 26 -0.26 16.89 1.50
C THR A 26 0.87 16.93 0.46
N GLN A 27 0.99 15.89 -0.37
CA GLN A 27 1.96 15.82 -1.47
C GLN A 27 1.44 16.37 -2.80
N GLY A 28 0.19 16.83 -2.90
CA GLY A 28 -0.38 17.39 -4.14
C GLY A 28 -0.57 16.38 -5.27
N VAL A 29 -0.77 15.11 -4.94
CA VAL A 29 -0.81 14.00 -5.91
C VAL A 29 -2.09 13.97 -6.74
N CYS A 30 -3.21 14.48 -6.21
CA CYS A 30 -4.51 14.49 -6.87
C CYS A 30 -5.19 15.86 -6.74
N ASP A 31 -6.16 16.10 -7.62
CA ASP A 31 -7.00 17.30 -7.62
C ASP A 31 -8.39 17.01 -7.05
N GLU A 32 -8.82 15.74 -7.09
CA GLU A 32 -10.06 15.23 -6.51
C GLU A 32 -9.80 13.94 -5.72
N LEU A 33 -10.36 13.85 -4.50
CA LEU A 33 -10.27 12.69 -3.61
C LEU A 33 -11.65 12.29 -3.09
N PHE A 34 -12.04 11.04 -3.31
CA PHE A 34 -13.32 10.50 -2.84
C PHE A 34 -13.09 9.42 -1.79
N MET A 35 -13.66 9.60 -0.59
CA MET A 35 -13.60 8.62 0.49
C MET A 35 -14.86 7.76 0.47
N ILE A 36 -14.71 6.45 0.32
CA ILE A 36 -15.81 5.48 0.18
C ILE A 36 -15.69 4.44 1.29
N ASP A 37 -16.76 4.19 2.04
CA ASP A 37 -16.81 3.12 3.04
C ASP A 37 -18.26 2.64 3.22
N ILE A 38 -18.44 1.41 3.70
CA ILE A 38 -19.76 0.91 4.11
C ILE A 38 -20.29 1.69 5.32
N ASP A 39 -19.40 2.18 6.17
CA ASP A 39 -19.71 3.14 7.20
C ASP A 39 -19.70 4.55 6.59
N GLU A 40 -20.88 4.96 6.10
CA GLU A 40 -21.06 6.27 5.50
C GLU A 40 -20.76 7.42 6.47
N SER A 41 -21.00 7.22 7.76
CA SER A 41 -20.75 8.24 8.77
C SER A 41 -19.24 8.47 8.94
N LYS A 42 -18.47 7.37 8.94
CA LYS A 42 -17.02 7.40 9.04
C LYS A 42 -16.36 7.97 7.80
N SER A 43 -16.74 7.50 6.60
CA SER A 43 -16.20 8.04 5.34
C SER A 43 -16.49 9.53 5.19
N LYS A 44 -17.70 9.98 5.56
CA LYS A 44 -18.04 11.40 5.59
C LYS A 44 -17.21 12.19 6.60
N ALA A 45 -17.03 11.68 7.82
CA ALA A 45 -16.21 12.35 8.83
C ALA A 45 -14.75 12.48 8.36
N GLN A 46 -14.18 11.42 7.78
CA GLN A 46 -12.81 11.44 7.25
C GLN A 46 -12.68 12.39 6.04
N ALA A 47 -13.65 12.42 5.13
CA ALA A 47 -13.65 13.36 4.02
C ALA A 47 -13.67 14.83 4.49
N LEU A 48 -14.49 15.14 5.49
CA LEU A 48 -14.57 16.49 6.06
C LEU A 48 -13.27 16.90 6.77
N ASP A 49 -12.67 16.01 7.56
CA ASP A 49 -11.41 16.28 8.26
C ASP A 49 -10.27 16.56 7.25
N LEU A 50 -10.21 15.78 6.17
CA LEU A 50 -9.28 16.03 5.07
C LEU A 50 -9.59 17.35 4.33
N ALA A 51 -10.87 17.67 4.09
CA ALA A 51 -11.27 18.92 3.43
C ALA A 51 -10.92 20.16 4.27
N ASP A 52 -11.08 20.10 5.60
CA ASP A 52 -10.67 21.15 6.51
C ASP A 52 -9.15 21.36 6.46
N ALA A 53 -8.38 20.26 6.40
CA ALA A 53 -6.92 20.31 6.29
C ALA A 53 -6.42 21.01 5.02
N VAL A 54 -7.18 20.97 3.91
CA VAL A 54 -6.82 21.63 2.63
C VAL A 54 -6.57 23.12 2.82
N SER A 55 -7.23 23.78 3.79
CA SER A 55 -7.03 25.20 4.10
C SER A 55 -5.59 25.57 4.43
N TYR A 56 -4.78 24.60 4.87
CA TYR A 56 -3.38 24.77 5.24
C TYR A 56 -2.39 24.22 4.19
N LEU A 57 -2.89 23.64 3.10
CA LEU A 57 -2.06 23.01 2.09
C LEU A 57 -1.79 23.95 0.91
N PRO A 58 -0.63 23.81 0.23
CA PRO A 58 -0.30 24.65 -0.92
C PRO A 58 -1.07 24.27 -2.20
N HIS A 59 -1.94 23.27 -2.13
CA HIS A 59 -2.67 22.72 -3.27
C HIS A 59 -4.16 22.71 -3.00
N LYS A 60 -4.96 23.08 -4.01
CA LYS A 60 -6.41 22.92 -3.97
C LYS A 60 -6.75 21.47 -4.31
N VAL A 61 -7.45 20.79 -3.41
CA VAL A 61 -8.00 19.45 -3.64
C VAL A 61 -9.49 19.48 -3.30
N HIS A 62 -10.33 18.97 -4.20
CA HIS A 62 -11.74 18.70 -3.90
C HIS A 62 -11.86 17.37 -3.19
N ILE A 63 -12.48 17.34 -2.01
CA ILE A 63 -12.58 16.14 -1.19
C ILE A 63 -14.04 15.91 -0.82
N GLU A 64 -14.52 14.69 -1.01
CA GLU A 64 -15.92 14.35 -0.73
C GLU A 64 -16.09 12.90 -0.28
N LYS A 65 -17.22 12.63 0.38
CA LYS A 65 -17.69 11.27 0.61
C LYS A 65 -18.26 10.73 -0.70
N GLY A 66 -17.69 9.64 -1.19
CA GLY A 66 -18.09 9.03 -2.45
C GLY A 66 -18.97 7.79 -2.27
N THR A 67 -19.37 7.29 -3.42
CA THR A 67 -20.02 6.00 -3.66
C THR A 67 -19.29 5.27 -4.78
N PHE A 68 -19.61 4.00 -5.03
CA PHE A 68 -18.96 3.27 -6.13
C PHE A 68 -19.22 3.87 -7.52
N SER A 69 -20.31 4.63 -7.71
CA SER A 69 -20.54 5.32 -8.99
C SER A 69 -19.56 6.46 -9.24
N ASP A 70 -19.05 7.08 -8.18
CA ASP A 70 -18.05 8.16 -8.28
C ASP A 70 -16.67 7.64 -8.70
N CYS A 71 -16.48 6.32 -8.77
CA CYS A 71 -15.27 5.72 -9.32
C CYS A 71 -15.23 5.75 -10.85
N LYS A 72 -16.35 6.02 -11.55
CA LYS A 72 -16.43 5.94 -13.02
C LYS A 72 -15.33 6.74 -13.74
N ASP A 73 -15.07 7.94 -13.26
CA ASP A 73 -14.14 8.93 -13.82
C ASP A 73 -12.80 8.99 -13.07
N SER A 74 -12.63 8.19 -12.01
CA SER A 74 -11.39 8.09 -11.25
C SER A 74 -10.26 7.54 -12.10
N ASP A 75 -9.07 8.13 -11.97
CA ASP A 75 -7.84 7.63 -12.60
C ASP A 75 -7.27 6.46 -11.79
N ILE A 76 -7.40 6.53 -10.45
CA ILE A 76 -6.96 5.49 -9.51
C ILE A 76 -8.07 5.17 -8.51
N VAL A 77 -8.27 3.88 -8.26
CA VAL A 77 -9.08 3.39 -7.14
C VAL A 77 -8.16 2.62 -6.18
N VAL A 78 -8.04 3.13 -4.95
CA VAL A 78 -7.29 2.48 -3.87
C VAL A 78 -8.21 1.57 -3.08
N ILE A 79 -7.84 0.30 -2.92
CA ILE A 79 -8.57 -0.69 -2.12
C ILE A 79 -7.84 -0.90 -0.79
N SER A 80 -8.39 -0.33 0.27
CA SER A 80 -7.85 -0.33 1.63
C SER A 80 -8.90 -0.81 2.66
N VAL A 81 -9.63 -1.85 2.30
CA VAL A 81 -10.60 -2.49 3.20
C VAL A 81 -9.94 -3.57 4.06
N ALA A 82 -10.47 -3.76 5.26
CA ALA A 82 -10.10 -4.84 6.16
C ALA A 82 -11.33 -5.26 6.95
N ASP A 83 -11.40 -6.53 7.34
CA ASP A 83 -12.48 -7.01 8.20
C ASP A 83 -12.31 -6.45 9.62
N SER A 84 -13.16 -5.50 9.98
CA SER A 84 -13.19 -4.89 11.31
C SER A 84 -13.84 -5.77 12.38
N SER A 85 -14.53 -6.86 11.99
CA SER A 85 -15.11 -7.81 12.94
C SER A 85 -14.06 -8.71 13.60
N GLU A 86 -12.85 -8.73 13.04
CA GLU A 86 -11.73 -9.49 13.56
C GLU A 86 -10.82 -8.64 14.44
N GLY A 87 -11.22 -8.55 15.72
CA GLY A 87 -10.37 -8.02 16.78
C GLY A 87 -9.03 -8.77 16.87
N PRO A 88 -7.98 -8.15 17.45
CA PRO A 88 -6.62 -8.70 17.49
C PRO A 88 -6.53 -10.12 18.09
N LEU A 89 -7.45 -10.48 19.00
CA LEU A 89 -7.55 -11.79 19.64
C LEU A 89 -8.01 -12.92 18.69
N ARG A 90 -8.88 -12.62 17.71
CA ARG A 90 -9.34 -13.63 16.74
C ARG A 90 -8.27 -13.90 15.68
N ARG A 91 -7.56 -12.86 15.23
CA ARG A 91 -6.45 -12.96 14.27
C ARG A 91 -5.31 -13.89 14.74
N GLN A 92 -5.11 -14.06 16.05
CA GLN A 92 -4.09 -14.96 16.59
C GLN A 92 -4.45 -16.45 16.47
N ASN A 93 -5.75 -16.77 16.34
CA ASN A 93 -6.27 -18.14 16.37
C ASN A 93 -6.94 -18.59 15.06
N THR A 94 -6.94 -17.74 14.01
CA THR A 94 -7.50 -18.05 12.68
C THR A 94 -6.38 -18.42 11.72
N THR A 95 -6.63 -19.41 10.86
CA THR A 95 -5.68 -19.73 9.80
C THR A 95 -5.73 -18.65 8.71
N ARG A 96 -4.65 -18.48 7.94
CA ARG A 96 -4.64 -17.54 6.78
C ARG A 96 -5.78 -17.81 5.79
N LEU A 97 -6.18 -19.08 5.63
CA LEU A 97 -7.30 -19.49 4.77
C LEU A 97 -8.66 -19.06 5.31
N ASP A 98 -8.82 -19.01 6.63
CA ASP A 98 -10.06 -18.56 7.26
C ASP A 98 -10.24 -17.05 7.09
N LEU A 99 -9.15 -16.28 7.14
CA LEU A 99 -9.14 -14.83 6.87
C LEU A 99 -9.42 -14.49 5.39
N LEU A 100 -9.08 -15.39 4.48
CA LEU A 100 -9.21 -15.19 3.04
C LEU A 100 -10.66 -15.16 2.57
N ARG A 101 -11.53 -16.04 3.09
CA ARG A 101 -12.92 -16.15 2.60
C ARG A 101 -13.76 -14.88 2.86
N PRO A 102 -13.78 -14.29 4.06
CA PRO A 102 -14.50 -13.04 4.32
C PRO A 102 -13.96 -11.89 3.48
N THR A 103 -12.64 -11.78 3.38
CA THR A 103 -11.95 -10.77 2.58
C THR A 103 -12.37 -10.87 1.11
N ILE A 104 -12.33 -12.06 0.50
CA ILE A 104 -12.77 -12.25 -0.88
C ILE A 104 -14.25 -11.92 -1.05
N GLY A 105 -15.10 -12.28 -0.10
CA GLY A 105 -16.53 -11.93 -0.10
C GLY A 105 -16.76 -10.42 -0.14
N MET A 106 -16.03 -9.67 0.69
CA MET A 106 -16.07 -8.22 0.74
C MET A 106 -15.51 -7.59 -0.54
N ILE A 107 -14.40 -8.08 -1.06
CA ILE A 107 -13.81 -7.58 -2.30
C ILE A 107 -14.76 -7.80 -3.49
N LYS A 108 -15.49 -8.92 -3.52
CA LYS A 108 -16.51 -9.18 -4.54
C LYS A 108 -17.63 -8.13 -4.53
N SER A 109 -18.10 -7.71 -3.36
CA SER A 109 -19.16 -6.68 -3.25
C SER A 109 -18.66 -5.27 -3.59
N ILE A 110 -17.34 -5.05 -3.62
CA ILE A 110 -16.72 -3.77 -3.96
C ILE A 110 -16.36 -3.68 -5.44
N VAL A 111 -15.65 -4.68 -5.97
CA VAL A 111 -15.08 -4.63 -7.33
C VAL A 111 -16.17 -4.56 -8.39
N LYS A 112 -17.22 -5.38 -8.25
CA LYS A 112 -18.28 -5.46 -9.27
C LYS A 112 -18.99 -4.10 -9.47
N PRO A 113 -19.52 -3.43 -8.43
CA PRO A 113 -20.12 -2.11 -8.59
C PRO A 113 -19.19 -1.05 -9.16
N ILE A 114 -17.90 -1.08 -8.81
CA ILE A 114 -16.91 -0.12 -9.34
C ILE A 114 -16.72 -0.32 -10.84
N VAL A 115 -16.54 -1.56 -11.29
CA VAL A 115 -16.42 -1.88 -12.72
C VAL A 115 -17.73 -1.57 -13.47
N ASP A 116 -18.88 -1.95 -12.90
CA ASP A 116 -20.20 -1.69 -13.47
C ASP A 116 -20.50 -0.17 -13.59
N SER A 117 -19.85 0.68 -12.78
CA SER A 117 -19.98 2.15 -12.91
C SER A 117 -19.35 2.70 -14.21
N GLY A 118 -18.49 1.91 -14.86
CA GLY A 118 -17.73 2.30 -16.05
C GLY A 118 -16.31 2.78 -15.75
N PHE A 119 -15.78 2.51 -14.55
CA PHE A 119 -14.38 2.74 -14.22
C PHE A 119 -13.46 2.06 -15.24
N ASP A 120 -12.41 2.75 -15.68
CA ASP A 120 -11.37 2.21 -16.58
C ASP A 120 -9.95 2.65 -16.16
N GLY A 121 -9.79 3.09 -14.90
CA GLY A 121 -8.50 3.51 -14.35
C GLY A 121 -7.65 2.35 -13.83
N ILE A 122 -6.81 2.63 -12.83
CA ILE A 122 -5.92 1.64 -12.20
C ILE A 122 -6.40 1.33 -10.79
N PHE A 123 -6.51 0.04 -10.47
CA PHE A 123 -6.65 -0.42 -9.09
C PHE A 123 -5.29 -0.45 -8.39
N VAL A 124 -5.21 0.16 -7.21
CA VAL A 124 -4.08 0.03 -6.28
C VAL A 124 -4.57 -0.68 -5.02
N VAL A 125 -4.01 -1.84 -4.72
CA VAL A 125 -4.53 -2.75 -3.70
C VAL A 125 -3.59 -2.76 -2.50
N ILE A 126 -4.13 -2.44 -1.32
CA ILE A 126 -3.43 -2.47 -0.04
C ILE A 126 -3.99 -3.59 0.87
N SER A 127 -5.28 -3.93 0.71
CA SER A 127 -5.97 -4.93 1.51
C SER A 127 -5.26 -6.28 1.56
N ASN A 128 -5.00 -6.77 2.76
CA ASN A 128 -4.32 -8.04 2.98
C ASN A 128 -5.24 -9.27 2.89
N PRO A 129 -4.74 -10.44 2.47
CA PRO A 129 -3.39 -10.68 1.93
C PRO A 129 -3.23 -10.10 0.52
N VAL A 130 -2.35 -9.11 0.37
CA VAL A 130 -2.36 -8.19 -0.79
C VAL A 130 -2.14 -8.90 -2.12
N ASP A 131 -1.27 -9.91 -2.17
CA ASP A 131 -0.96 -10.63 -3.41
C ASP A 131 -2.19 -11.40 -3.91
N VAL A 132 -2.92 -12.07 -3.00
CA VAL A 132 -4.12 -12.84 -3.33
C VAL A 132 -5.29 -11.93 -3.68
N VAL A 133 -5.48 -10.85 -2.92
CA VAL A 133 -6.54 -9.87 -3.18
C VAL A 133 -6.32 -9.17 -4.52
N THR A 134 -5.07 -8.81 -4.84
CA THR A 134 -4.69 -8.22 -6.13
C THR A 134 -5.01 -9.17 -7.28
N ASN A 135 -4.62 -10.45 -7.17
CA ASN A 135 -4.94 -11.45 -8.18
C ASN A 135 -6.45 -11.62 -8.34
N TYR A 136 -7.21 -11.66 -7.24
CA TYR A 136 -8.66 -11.76 -7.29
C TYR A 136 -9.32 -10.56 -7.99
N ILE A 137 -8.87 -9.33 -7.68
CA ILE A 137 -9.38 -8.11 -8.34
C ILE A 137 -9.06 -8.14 -9.83
N TRP A 138 -7.86 -8.58 -10.21
CA TRP A 138 -7.48 -8.74 -11.62
C TRP A 138 -8.41 -9.71 -12.35
N GLU A 139 -8.62 -10.91 -11.79
CA GLU A 139 -9.53 -11.90 -12.39
C GLU A 139 -10.97 -11.42 -12.48
N LYS A 140 -11.48 -10.71 -11.47
CA LYS A 140 -12.89 -10.29 -11.41
C LYS A 140 -13.20 -8.97 -12.12
N SER A 141 -12.22 -8.08 -12.24
CA SER A 141 -12.39 -6.84 -13.00
C SER A 141 -12.38 -7.07 -14.51
N GLY A 142 -11.71 -8.13 -14.98
CA GLY A 142 -11.48 -8.35 -16.42
C GLY A 142 -10.49 -7.37 -17.03
N PHE A 143 -9.77 -6.60 -16.21
CA PHE A 143 -8.80 -5.62 -16.68
C PHE A 143 -7.49 -6.29 -17.12
N PRO A 144 -6.70 -5.63 -17.99
CA PRO A 144 -5.35 -6.08 -18.26
C PRO A 144 -4.48 -5.96 -16.99
N LYS A 145 -3.53 -6.87 -16.82
CA LYS A 145 -2.68 -6.98 -15.62
C LYS A 145 -1.98 -5.69 -15.20
N ASN A 146 -1.68 -4.79 -16.14
CA ASN A 146 -1.03 -3.51 -15.86
C ASN A 146 -1.97 -2.45 -15.24
N LYS A 147 -3.27 -2.73 -15.10
CA LYS A 147 -4.25 -1.87 -14.43
C LYS A 147 -4.61 -2.35 -13.02
N VAL A 148 -4.00 -3.41 -12.51
CA VAL A 148 -4.26 -3.92 -11.15
C VAL A 148 -2.93 -4.15 -10.44
N ILE A 149 -2.62 -3.28 -9.49
CA ILE A 149 -1.30 -3.22 -8.84
C ILE A 149 -1.49 -3.40 -7.33
N GLY A 150 -0.88 -4.42 -6.77
CA GLY A 150 -0.77 -4.60 -5.31
C GLY A 150 0.43 -3.86 -4.75
N THR A 151 0.35 -3.39 -3.52
CA THR A 151 1.53 -2.80 -2.85
C THR A 151 2.62 -3.82 -2.58
N GLY A 152 2.26 -5.11 -2.46
CA GLY A 152 3.19 -6.21 -2.26
C GLY A 152 4.22 -5.91 -1.17
N THR A 153 5.49 -6.16 -1.48
CA THR A 153 6.65 -5.96 -0.59
C THR A 153 7.24 -4.54 -0.65
N ALA A 154 6.51 -3.54 -1.17
CA ALA A 154 7.04 -2.18 -1.28
C ALA A 154 7.41 -1.58 0.09
N LEU A 155 6.56 -1.80 1.11
CA LEU A 155 6.82 -1.37 2.49
C LEU A 155 7.94 -2.21 3.13
N ASP A 156 7.98 -3.52 2.88
CA ASP A 156 9.09 -4.37 3.35
C ASP A 156 10.43 -3.92 2.76
N SER A 157 10.43 -3.40 1.53
CA SER A 157 11.63 -2.87 0.87
C SER A 157 12.08 -1.53 1.45
N THR A 158 11.15 -0.63 1.79
CA THR A 158 11.50 0.63 2.49
C THR A 158 11.99 0.34 3.91
N ARG A 159 11.36 -0.61 4.61
CA ARG A 159 11.78 -1.06 5.94
C ARG A 159 13.18 -1.69 5.92
N LEU A 160 13.48 -2.55 4.93
CA LEU A 160 14.81 -3.11 4.75
C LEU A 160 15.87 -2.01 4.57
N ARG A 161 15.57 -0.98 3.75
CA ARG A 161 16.46 0.18 3.58
C ARG A 161 16.68 0.94 4.89
N ARG A 162 15.64 1.11 5.72
CA ARG A 162 15.78 1.71 7.06
C ARG A 162 16.69 0.88 7.97
N ILE A 163 16.48 -0.43 8.05
CA ILE A 163 17.29 -1.30 8.90
C ILE A 163 18.76 -1.24 8.46
N LEU A 164 19.04 -1.36 7.15
CA LEU A 164 20.40 -1.24 6.63
C LEU A 164 21.01 0.15 6.88
N SER A 165 20.20 1.21 6.83
CA SER A 165 20.62 2.57 7.17
C SER A 165 21.05 2.69 8.64
N GLU A 166 20.29 2.10 9.56
CA GLU A 166 20.60 2.07 11.00
C GLU A 166 21.89 1.27 11.28
N GLU A 167 22.07 0.12 10.61
CA GLU A 167 23.25 -0.74 10.80
C GLU A 167 24.54 -0.16 10.18
N THR A 168 24.42 0.69 9.15
CA THR A 168 25.59 1.23 8.42
C THR A 168 25.86 2.72 8.66
N GLY A 169 24.90 3.44 9.24
CA GLY A 169 24.93 4.90 9.36
C GLY A 169 24.75 5.65 8.03
N ILE A 170 24.44 4.94 6.94
CA ILE A 170 24.30 5.54 5.60
C ILE A 170 22.83 5.88 5.34
N ALA A 171 22.56 7.03 4.74
CA ALA A 171 21.20 7.49 4.46
C ALA A 171 20.43 6.49 3.57
N GLN A 172 19.15 6.23 3.89
CA GLN A 172 18.28 5.28 3.19
C GLN A 172 18.19 5.52 1.68
N GLN A 173 18.28 6.78 1.24
CA GLN A 173 18.24 7.18 -0.16
C GLN A 173 19.45 6.70 -0.96
N SER A 174 20.56 6.40 -0.27
CA SER A 174 21.79 5.85 -0.87
C SER A 174 21.82 4.32 -0.85
N ILE A 175 20.76 3.67 -0.38
CA ILE A 175 20.65 2.21 -0.25
C ILE A 175 19.64 1.71 -1.27
N GLN A 176 20.09 0.82 -2.16
CA GLN A 176 19.21 0.05 -3.04
C GLN A 176 19.05 -1.34 -2.45
N ALA A 177 17.86 -1.63 -1.93
CA ALA A 177 17.50 -2.91 -1.37
C ALA A 177 16.02 -3.19 -1.61
N TYR A 178 15.70 -4.45 -1.90
CA TYR A 178 14.35 -4.90 -2.21
C TYR A 178 14.01 -6.11 -1.35
N SER A 179 12.76 -6.18 -0.90
CA SER A 179 12.14 -7.43 -0.49
C SER A 179 11.30 -7.93 -1.65
N MET A 180 11.32 -9.23 -1.93
CA MET A 180 10.63 -9.87 -3.05
C MET A 180 9.86 -11.11 -2.58
N GLY A 181 8.93 -11.60 -3.39
CA GLY A 181 8.08 -12.75 -3.07
C GLY A 181 6.74 -12.31 -2.49
N GLU A 182 6.12 -13.19 -1.69
CA GLU A 182 4.87 -12.89 -0.96
C GLU A 182 5.11 -11.77 0.06
N HIS A 183 4.17 -10.83 0.18
CA HIS A 183 4.13 -9.95 1.34
C HIS A 183 3.75 -10.76 2.59
N GLY A 184 4.74 -11.03 3.45
CA GLY A 184 4.57 -11.81 4.68
C GLY A 184 5.78 -12.69 4.99
N ASP A 185 5.53 -13.89 5.54
CA ASP A 185 6.57 -14.75 6.09
C ASP A 185 7.53 -15.33 5.04
N SER A 186 7.04 -15.54 3.81
CA SER A 186 7.83 -16.14 2.72
C SER A 186 8.59 -15.13 1.86
N GLN A 187 8.59 -13.85 2.25
CA GLN A 187 9.40 -12.83 1.60
C GLN A 187 10.91 -13.16 1.67
N MET A 188 11.65 -12.71 0.66
CA MET A 188 13.10 -12.91 0.53
C MET A 188 13.82 -11.63 0.14
N VAL A 189 15.10 -11.53 0.52
CA VAL A 189 15.98 -10.44 0.12
C VAL A 189 17.02 -10.96 -0.89
N PRO A 190 17.05 -10.44 -2.12
CA PRO A 190 18.05 -10.81 -3.11
C PRO A 190 19.35 -10.06 -2.82
N TRP A 191 20.13 -10.54 -1.85
CA TRP A 191 21.38 -9.90 -1.40
C TRP A 191 22.39 -9.63 -2.52
N SER A 192 22.35 -10.41 -3.61
CA SER A 192 23.16 -10.18 -4.82
C SER A 192 22.85 -8.86 -5.54
N HIS A 193 21.70 -8.25 -5.29
CA HIS A 193 21.26 -6.97 -5.87
C HIS A 193 21.18 -5.84 -4.84
N VAL A 194 21.58 -6.08 -3.59
CA VAL A 194 21.61 -5.04 -2.57
C VAL A 194 22.91 -4.25 -2.72
N SER A 195 22.80 -2.93 -2.85
CA SER A 195 23.95 -2.04 -2.96
C SER A 195 23.79 -0.79 -2.09
N ILE A 196 24.93 -0.25 -1.65
CA ILE A 196 24.99 1.00 -0.87
C ILE A 196 25.99 1.92 -1.57
N GLY A 197 25.55 3.13 -1.94
CA GLY A 197 26.38 4.07 -2.71
C GLY A 197 26.83 3.52 -4.06
N GLY A 198 26.09 2.56 -4.63
CA GLY A 198 26.42 1.89 -5.89
C GLY A 198 27.38 0.70 -5.76
N LYS A 199 27.89 0.38 -4.56
CA LYS A 199 28.73 -0.80 -4.33
C LYS A 199 27.90 -1.97 -3.79
N PRO A 200 28.03 -3.20 -4.34
CA PRO A 200 27.34 -4.37 -3.80
C PRO A 200 27.70 -4.62 -2.33
N ILE A 201 26.69 -4.92 -1.50
CA ILE A 201 26.88 -5.08 -0.06
C ILE A 201 27.83 -6.24 0.29
N LEU A 202 27.80 -7.31 -0.50
CA LEU A 202 28.67 -8.47 -0.31
C LEU A 202 30.15 -8.11 -0.54
N ASP A 203 30.42 -7.24 -1.52
CA ASP A 203 31.77 -6.71 -1.77
C ASP A 203 32.18 -5.74 -0.67
N MET A 204 31.26 -4.92 -0.15
CA MET A 204 31.54 -4.03 0.99
C MET A 204 31.97 -4.80 2.23
N ILE A 205 31.24 -5.87 2.58
CA ILE A 205 31.56 -6.75 3.71
C ILE A 205 32.92 -7.43 3.50
N LYS A 206 33.17 -7.95 2.29
CA LYS A 206 34.43 -8.62 1.94
C LYS A 206 35.63 -7.68 2.02
N ASP A 207 35.51 -6.47 1.48
CA ASP A 207 36.62 -5.52 1.39
C ASP A 207 36.90 -4.81 2.73
N ASN A 208 35.90 -4.71 3.62
CA ASN A 208 36.01 -3.99 4.90
C ASN A 208 35.46 -4.82 6.07
N PRO A 209 36.05 -6.00 6.35
CA PRO A 209 35.52 -6.95 7.31
C PRO A 209 35.45 -6.36 8.73
N SER A 210 36.36 -5.46 9.12
CA SER A 210 36.34 -4.82 10.43
C SER A 210 35.21 -3.78 10.60
N THR A 211 34.78 -3.16 9.51
CA THR A 211 33.75 -2.11 9.52
C THR A 211 32.35 -2.70 9.50
N TYR A 212 32.18 -3.79 8.74
CA TYR A 212 30.87 -4.44 8.54
C TYR A 212 30.79 -5.82 9.19
N SER A 213 31.67 -6.15 10.16
CA SER A 213 31.68 -7.44 10.87
C SER A 213 30.36 -7.76 11.56
N ASN A 214 29.63 -6.73 11.98
CA ASN A 214 28.39 -6.86 12.76
C ASN A 214 27.15 -6.97 11.87
N LEU A 215 27.31 -6.91 10.55
CA LEU A 215 26.20 -6.86 9.60
C LEU A 215 25.68 -8.28 9.34
N ASP A 216 24.79 -8.74 10.23
CA ASP A 216 24.17 -10.06 10.18
C ASP A 216 22.94 -10.06 9.24
N LEU A 217 23.17 -10.47 8.00
CA LEU A 217 22.14 -10.51 6.94
C LEU A 217 20.91 -11.35 7.34
N PRO A 218 21.05 -12.60 7.84
CA PRO A 218 19.92 -13.36 8.39
C PRO A 218 19.10 -12.59 9.45
N SER A 219 19.75 -11.96 10.43
CA SER A 219 19.06 -11.20 11.47
C SER A 219 18.31 -9.99 10.89
N ILE A 220 18.88 -9.31 9.88
CA ILE A 220 18.21 -8.21 9.18
C ILE A 220 16.93 -8.69 8.48
N VAL A 221 16.95 -9.86 7.84
CA VAL A 221 15.73 -10.44 7.23
C VAL A 221 14.65 -10.69 8.28
N GLU A 222 15.02 -11.27 9.43
CA GLU A 222 14.08 -11.53 10.53
C GLU A 222 13.52 -10.23 11.14
N LYS A 223 14.36 -9.20 11.34
CA LYS A 223 13.92 -7.87 11.78
C LYS A 223 12.93 -7.26 10.77
N ASN A 224 13.19 -7.42 9.47
CA ASN A 224 12.32 -6.88 8.41
C ASN A 224 10.93 -7.51 8.44
N LYS A 225 10.86 -8.83 8.63
CA LYS A 225 9.61 -9.59 8.74
C LYS A 225 8.82 -9.22 10.00
N LYS A 226 9.47 -9.16 11.17
CA LYS A 226 8.79 -8.97 12.47
C LYS A 226 8.23 -7.57 12.71
N GLN A 227 8.76 -6.57 12.01
CA GLN A 227 8.26 -5.20 12.08
C GLN A 227 7.16 -4.94 11.02
N GLY A 228 6.79 -6.00 10.27
CA GLY A 228 5.69 -6.14 9.31
C GLY A 228 4.32 -5.84 9.87
#